data_AF-A0A1V5LH91-F1
#
_entry.id   AF-A0A1V5LH91-F1
#
_cell.length_a   1.000
_cell.length_b   1.000
_cell.length_c   1.000
_cell.angle_alpha   90.00
_cell.angle_beta   90.00
_cell.angle_gamma   90.00
#
_symmetry.space_group_name_H-M   'P 1'
#
loop_
_entity.id
_entity.type
_entity.pdbx_description
1 polymer ?
#
loop_
_entity_poly.entity_id
_entity_poly.type
_entity_poly.pdbx_seq_one_letter_code
_entity_poly.pdbx_strand_id
1 'polypeptide(L)'
;MAGSRRAADARYRAEFELFRDENTGTSEKPVQVARKNFRLLVEGETREGSAAMRIARVVRTPAGIYQLDPRFVPPLLDIDASDYLMSIARRLVEILSARSTSLSGMRRQKNQTLADFTASDIANFWLLYTINTAFPALRHIFESRRGHPEVLWSEMLALAGSLTTFSLKIHPRDLPSYDHDDLGRCFTDLDEKLRLLLDTVVPSNVVSLPLKLVQPSIYAASLDQDKYLVNTRMYLAVHAEVPQAELINKAPLLLKVCSANHIEHLVKQALPGMQLTHVVSPPSAIPIKMNHQYFSLGQSGLAWEAVTRARNLAVYSPGDFPNPQLELIILLPQAG
;
A
#
# COMPACT_ATOMS: atom_id res chain seq x y z
N MET A 1 9.16 -62.94 17.20
CA MET A 1 9.12 -61.68 16.43
C MET A 1 7.71 -61.09 16.21
N ALA A 2 6.60 -61.79 16.51
CA ALA A 2 5.24 -61.27 16.28
C ALA A 2 4.73 -60.24 17.32
N GLY A 3 5.28 -60.23 18.54
CA GLY A 3 4.83 -59.33 19.63
C GLY A 3 5.26 -57.86 19.46
N SER A 4 6.40 -57.61 18.81
CA SER A 4 6.92 -56.24 18.59
C SER A 4 6.12 -55.47 17.53
N ARG A 5 5.61 -56.17 16.49
CA ARG A 5 4.76 -55.56 15.45
C ARG A 5 3.38 -55.16 15.99
N ARG A 6 2.76 -55.96 16.86
CA ARG A 6 1.46 -55.64 17.48
C ARG A 6 1.48 -54.42 18.40
N ALA A 7 2.61 -54.15 19.07
CA ALA A 7 2.78 -52.94 19.88
C ALA A 7 2.95 -51.67 19.04
N ALA A 8 3.41 -51.79 17.78
CA ALA A 8 3.61 -50.66 16.88
C ALA A 8 2.29 -50.04 16.39
N ASP A 9 1.22 -50.83 16.28
CA ASP A 9 -0.08 -50.41 15.73
C ASP A 9 -1.15 -50.13 16.79
N ALA A 10 -0.82 -50.27 18.08
CA ALA A 10 -1.70 -49.90 19.17
C ALA A 10 -1.72 -48.37 19.39
N ARG A 11 -2.91 -47.79 19.65
CA ARG A 11 -3.08 -46.36 19.96
C ARG A 11 -2.35 -45.93 21.23
N TYR A 12 -2.23 -46.83 22.20
CA TYR A 12 -1.63 -46.57 23.50
C TYR A 12 -0.57 -47.62 23.83
N ARG A 13 0.46 -47.19 24.56
CA ARG A 13 1.42 -48.06 25.25
C ARG A 13 1.15 -48.00 26.74
N ALA A 14 1.11 -49.16 27.38
CA ALA A 14 0.96 -49.26 28.81
C ALA A 14 2.30 -48.92 29.50
N GLU A 15 2.27 -48.00 30.45
CA GLU A 15 3.39 -47.62 31.29
C GLU A 15 2.94 -47.67 32.75
N PHE A 16 3.80 -48.10 33.67
CA PHE A 16 3.50 -48.01 35.10
C PHE A 16 4.06 -46.71 35.64
N GLU A 17 3.22 -45.88 36.23
CA GLU A 17 3.60 -44.63 36.87
C GLU A 17 3.14 -44.67 38.34
N LEU A 18 3.97 -44.18 39.24
CA LEU A 18 3.66 -44.14 40.66
C LEU A 18 2.82 -42.89 40.93
N PHE A 19 1.60 -43.09 41.41
CA PHE A 19 0.73 -42.00 41.84
C PHE A 19 0.64 -41.98 43.36
N ARG A 20 0.71 -40.78 43.93
CA ARG A 20 0.36 -40.56 45.34
C ARG A 20 -1.15 -40.50 45.48
N ASP A 21 -1.65 -41.06 46.57
CA ASP A 21 -3.04 -40.87 46.97
C ASP A 21 -3.31 -39.38 47.26
N GLU A 22 -4.27 -38.78 46.57
CA GLU A 22 -4.63 -37.36 46.72
C GLU A 22 -5.30 -37.04 48.07
N ASN A 23 -5.84 -38.04 48.78
CA ASN A 23 -6.49 -37.83 50.08
C ASN A 23 -5.50 -37.83 51.25
N THR A 24 -4.51 -38.72 51.23
CA THR A 24 -3.60 -38.95 52.36
C THR A 24 -2.15 -38.56 52.07
N GLY A 25 -1.76 -38.46 50.80
CA GLY A 25 -0.43 -38.03 50.34
C GLY A 25 0.74 -38.94 50.74
N THR A 26 0.48 -40.03 51.46
CA THR A 26 1.49 -40.79 52.19
C THR A 26 1.86 -42.12 51.54
N SER A 27 1.03 -42.65 50.63
CA SER A 27 1.33 -43.88 49.89
C SER A 27 1.39 -43.64 48.39
N GLU A 28 2.49 -44.10 47.77
CA GLU A 28 2.62 -44.19 46.31
C GLU A 28 2.20 -45.59 45.86
N LYS A 29 1.36 -45.66 44.82
CA LYS A 29 0.91 -46.91 44.22
C LYS A 29 1.22 -46.93 42.73
N PRO A 30 1.72 -48.05 42.19
CA PRO A 30 1.90 -48.19 40.75
C PRO A 30 0.53 -48.29 40.07
N VAL A 31 0.25 -47.35 39.17
CA VAL A 31 -0.94 -47.36 38.32
C VAL A 31 -0.48 -47.54 36.89
N GLN A 32 -1.14 -48.45 36.17
CA GLN A 32 -0.89 -48.62 34.75
C GLN A 32 -1.61 -47.52 33.98
N VAL A 33 -0.86 -46.64 33.33
CA VAL A 33 -1.35 -45.54 32.50
C VAL A 33 -1.19 -45.84 31.01
N ALA A 34 -2.08 -45.26 30.21
CA ALA A 34 -2.08 -45.40 28.76
C ALA A 34 -1.40 -44.17 28.10
N ARG A 35 -0.15 -44.31 27.66
CA ARG A 35 0.57 -43.25 26.91
C ARG A 35 0.26 -43.31 25.43
N LYS A 36 0.03 -42.16 24.78
CA LYS A 36 -0.21 -42.09 23.33
C LYS A 36 1.02 -42.56 22.55
N ASN A 37 0.81 -43.43 21.57
CA ASN A 37 1.86 -43.99 20.74
C ASN A 37 2.09 -43.16 19.47
N PHE A 38 2.65 -41.95 19.61
CA PHE A 38 2.96 -41.10 18.46
C PHE A 38 4.18 -41.62 17.68
N ARG A 39 4.15 -41.44 16.36
CA ARG A 39 5.25 -41.80 15.45
C ARG A 39 5.51 -40.65 14.49
N LEU A 40 6.77 -40.36 14.22
CA LEU A 40 7.16 -39.50 13.11
C LEU A 40 7.26 -40.37 11.87
N LEU A 41 6.54 -39.97 10.82
CA LEU A 41 6.56 -40.64 9.53
C LEU A 41 7.13 -39.70 8.49
N VAL A 42 8.02 -40.20 7.63
CA VAL A 42 8.51 -39.45 6.47
C VAL A 42 7.64 -39.72 5.25
N GLU A 43 7.78 -38.88 4.23
CA GLU A 43 7.06 -39.07 2.97
C GLU A 43 7.44 -40.43 2.33
N GLY A 44 6.42 -41.21 1.96
CA GLY A 44 6.58 -42.56 1.40
C GLY A 44 6.33 -43.70 2.40
N GLU A 45 6.29 -43.44 3.70
CA GLU A 45 5.94 -44.46 4.70
C GLU A 45 4.42 -44.70 4.78
N THR A 46 4.02 -45.96 5.05
CA THR A 46 2.60 -46.31 5.15
C THR A 46 1.92 -45.60 6.32
N ARG A 47 0.73 -45.05 6.04
CA ARG A 47 -0.14 -44.40 7.03
C ARG A 47 -1.28 -45.29 7.48
N GLU A 48 -1.32 -46.54 7.04
CA GLU A 48 -2.42 -47.46 7.33
C GLU A 48 -2.69 -47.55 8.84
N GLY A 49 -3.98 -47.46 9.20
CA GLY A 49 -4.43 -47.50 10.60
C GLY A 49 -4.09 -46.28 11.45
N SER A 50 -3.46 -45.23 10.90
CA SER A 50 -3.03 -44.04 11.64
C SER A 50 -3.62 -42.75 11.04
N ALA A 51 -4.11 -41.85 11.89
CA ALA A 51 -4.36 -40.47 11.49
C ALA A 51 -3.01 -39.72 11.47
N ALA A 52 -2.74 -38.98 10.40
CA ALA A 52 -1.47 -38.28 10.22
C ALA A 52 -1.71 -36.79 9.94
N MET A 53 -0.81 -35.97 10.46
CA MET A 53 -0.79 -34.53 10.25
C MET A 53 0.64 -34.12 9.90
N ARG A 54 0.79 -33.23 8.92
CA ARG A 54 2.10 -32.69 8.54
C ARG A 54 2.56 -31.74 9.64
N ILE A 55 3.78 -31.92 10.15
CA ILE A 55 4.34 -31.08 11.22
C ILE A 55 5.56 -30.27 10.77
N ALA A 56 6.21 -30.67 9.69
CA ALA A 56 7.41 -30.04 9.17
C ALA A 56 7.66 -30.45 7.72
N ARG A 57 8.39 -29.61 6.98
CA ARG A 57 9.02 -29.97 5.71
C ARG A 57 10.52 -29.76 5.83
N VAL A 58 11.29 -30.77 5.46
CA VAL A 58 12.75 -30.71 5.44
C VAL A 58 13.21 -30.39 4.03
N VAL A 59 14.06 -29.39 3.88
CA VAL A 59 14.66 -28.97 2.60
C VAL A 59 16.18 -29.06 2.68
N ARG A 60 16.82 -29.33 1.54
CA ARG A 60 18.27 -29.35 1.43
C ARG A 60 18.75 -28.00 0.88
N THR A 61 19.64 -27.35 1.60
CA THR A 61 20.27 -26.10 1.18
C THR A 61 21.27 -26.31 0.05
N PRO A 62 21.66 -25.26 -0.70
CA PRO A 62 22.72 -25.35 -1.70
C PRO A 62 24.07 -25.83 -1.14
N ALA A 63 24.34 -25.57 0.15
CA ALA A 63 25.51 -26.07 0.87
C ALA A 63 25.41 -27.56 1.24
N GLY A 64 24.31 -28.24 0.89
CA GLY A 64 24.09 -29.65 1.15
C GLY A 64 23.54 -29.97 2.54
N ILE A 65 23.32 -28.97 3.39
CA ILE A 65 22.81 -29.11 4.77
C ILE A 65 21.28 -29.19 4.76
N TYR A 66 20.70 -30.06 5.58
CA TYR A 66 19.25 -30.15 5.78
C TYR A 66 18.77 -29.12 6.80
N GLN A 67 17.66 -28.44 6.49
CA GLN A 67 16.99 -27.50 7.39
C GLN A 67 15.48 -27.62 7.24
N LEU A 68 14.73 -27.09 8.22
CA LEU A 68 13.29 -26.95 8.11
C LEU A 68 12.94 -25.83 7.12
N ASP A 69 11.90 -26.04 6.32
CA ASP A 69 11.35 -25.00 5.44
C ASP A 69 10.63 -23.95 6.29
N PRO A 70 11.12 -22.69 6.36
CA PRO A 70 10.49 -21.65 7.17
C PRO A 70 9.14 -21.18 6.62
N ARG A 71 8.79 -21.53 5.37
CA ARG A 71 7.49 -21.21 4.75
C ARG A 71 6.47 -22.33 4.95
N PHE A 72 6.90 -23.49 5.44
CA PHE A 72 5.97 -24.56 5.77
C PHE A 72 5.16 -24.17 7.01
N VAL A 73 3.84 -24.27 6.90
CA VAL A 73 2.92 -24.05 8.01
C VAL A 73 2.05 -25.30 8.16
N PRO A 74 2.11 -26.00 9.30
CA PRO A 74 1.22 -27.13 9.57
C PRO A 74 -0.22 -26.65 9.79
N PRO A 75 -1.24 -27.53 9.79
CA PRO A 75 -2.57 -27.17 10.26
C PRO A 75 -2.51 -26.58 11.68
N LEU A 76 -3.03 -25.36 11.85
CA LEU A 76 -2.94 -24.62 13.12
C LEU A 76 -4.30 -24.43 13.76
N LEU A 77 -4.38 -24.65 15.06
CA LEU A 77 -5.52 -24.22 15.88
C LEU A 77 -5.34 -22.78 16.39
N ASP A 78 -4.09 -22.35 16.56
CA ASP A 78 -3.72 -21.01 17.00
C ASP A 78 -2.68 -20.40 16.05
N ILE A 79 -2.93 -19.18 15.57
CA ILE A 79 -2.04 -18.45 14.66
C ILE A 79 -0.64 -18.20 15.22
N ASP A 80 -0.49 -18.06 16.55
CA ASP A 80 0.80 -17.75 17.18
C ASP A 80 1.79 -18.92 17.13
N ALA A 81 1.29 -20.13 16.81
CA ALA A 81 2.14 -21.29 16.59
C ALA A 81 2.99 -21.22 15.30
N SER A 82 2.76 -20.22 14.43
CA SER A 82 3.54 -20.01 13.20
C SER A 82 4.07 -18.60 13.07
N ASP A 83 5.37 -18.45 13.24
CA ASP A 83 6.10 -17.19 12.98
C ASP A 83 5.88 -16.67 11.56
N TYR A 84 5.72 -17.59 10.59
CA TYR A 84 5.52 -17.21 9.19
C TYR A 84 4.19 -16.48 8.98
N LEU A 85 3.08 -17.02 9.50
CA LEU A 85 1.77 -16.35 9.41
C LEU A 85 1.76 -15.05 10.21
N MET A 86 2.39 -15.04 11.40
CA MET A 86 2.52 -13.82 12.20
C MET A 86 3.35 -12.74 11.48
N SER A 87 4.34 -13.13 10.68
CA SER A 87 5.11 -12.20 9.84
C SER A 87 4.28 -11.60 8.71
N ILE A 88 3.34 -12.38 8.13
CA ILE A 88 2.38 -11.89 7.12
C ILE A 88 1.45 -10.86 7.76
N ALA A 89 0.85 -11.19 8.91
CA ALA A 89 -0.03 -10.29 9.64
C ALA A 89 0.68 -8.97 10.02
N ARG A 90 1.89 -9.06 10.59
CA ARG A 90 2.71 -7.87 10.93
C ARG A 90 2.92 -6.96 9.73
N ARG A 91 3.40 -7.52 8.62
CA ARG A 91 3.68 -6.77 7.40
C ARG A 91 2.43 -6.09 6.86
N LEU A 92 1.30 -6.79 6.85
CA LEU A 92 0.05 -6.21 6.39
C LEU A 92 -0.39 -5.03 7.27
N VAL A 93 -0.29 -5.15 8.59
CA VAL A 93 -0.56 -4.05 9.54
C VAL A 93 0.35 -2.84 9.30
N GLU A 94 1.64 -3.07 9.07
CA GLU A 94 2.61 -2.00 8.76
C GLU A 94 2.27 -1.28 7.46
N ILE A 95 1.97 -2.03 6.38
CA ILE A 95 1.58 -1.46 5.08
C ILE A 95 0.30 -0.63 5.23
N LEU A 96 -0.73 -1.17 5.89
CA LEU A 96 -2.01 -0.49 6.06
C LEU A 96 -1.87 0.79 6.89
N SER A 97 -1.05 0.78 7.95
CA SER A 97 -0.76 1.97 8.75
C SER A 97 -0.08 3.07 7.93
N ALA A 98 0.93 2.71 7.13
CA ALA A 98 1.62 3.63 6.26
C ALA A 98 0.69 4.22 5.18
N ARG A 99 -0.13 3.39 4.55
CA ARG A 99 -1.10 3.81 3.52
C ARG A 99 -2.21 4.69 4.10
N SER A 100 -2.75 4.34 5.27
CA SER A 100 -3.74 5.16 5.98
C SER A 100 -3.19 6.56 6.27
N THR A 101 -1.95 6.65 6.76
CA THR A 101 -1.27 7.92 7.04
C THR A 101 -1.07 8.74 5.77
N SER A 102 -0.56 8.13 4.71
CA SER A 102 -0.31 8.79 3.42
C SER A 102 -1.60 9.37 2.81
N LEU A 103 -2.66 8.57 2.74
CA LEU A 103 -3.94 8.98 2.17
C LEU A 103 -4.67 10.01 3.05
N SER A 104 -4.52 9.93 4.37
CA SER A 104 -5.09 10.94 5.29
C SER A 104 -4.37 12.28 5.19
N GLY A 105 -3.05 12.29 4.96
CA GLY A 105 -2.27 13.50 4.70
C GLY A 105 -2.78 14.27 3.47
N MET A 106 -3.18 13.55 2.42
CA MET A 106 -3.76 14.13 1.20
C MET A 106 -5.08 14.89 1.47
N ARG A 107 -5.86 14.48 2.49
CA ARG A 107 -7.10 15.19 2.90
C ARG A 107 -6.82 16.51 3.61
N ARG A 108 -5.80 16.57 4.47
CA ARG A 108 -5.52 17.73 5.33
C ARG A 108 -5.08 18.98 4.56
N GLN A 109 -4.60 18.86 3.33
CA GLN A 109 -4.24 20.02 2.51
C GLN A 109 -5.43 20.70 1.81
N LYS A 110 -6.65 20.12 1.85
CA LYS A 110 -7.77 20.56 1.00
C LYS A 110 -8.89 21.39 1.63
N ASN A 111 -9.07 21.49 2.96
CA ASN A 111 -9.83 22.54 3.69
C ASN A 111 -10.12 22.11 5.15
N GLN A 112 -10.12 23.07 6.09
CA GLN A 112 -10.27 22.83 7.54
C GLN A 112 -11.72 22.67 8.03
N THR A 113 -12.74 22.83 7.19
CA THR A 113 -14.14 22.78 7.64
C THR A 113 -15.02 22.24 6.52
N LEU A 114 -15.46 20.98 6.70
CA LEU A 114 -16.39 20.21 5.84
C LEU A 114 -15.81 19.77 4.49
N ALA A 115 -15.93 18.47 4.22
CA ALA A 115 -15.27 17.78 3.13
C ALA A 115 -15.95 18.04 1.79
N ASP A 116 -15.47 19.04 1.04
CA ASP A 116 -15.75 19.18 -0.38
C ASP A 116 -15.00 18.09 -1.16
N PHE A 117 -15.68 16.96 -1.42
CA PHE A 117 -15.15 15.91 -2.28
C PHE A 117 -15.38 16.27 -3.75
N THR A 118 -14.31 16.40 -4.51
CA THR A 118 -14.39 16.43 -5.98
C THR A 118 -14.59 15.02 -6.51
N ALA A 119 -15.14 14.85 -7.73
CA ALA A 119 -15.31 13.53 -8.35
C ALA A 119 -14.01 12.72 -8.45
N SER A 120 -12.86 13.39 -8.56
CA SER A 120 -11.52 12.78 -8.51
C SER A 120 -11.08 12.32 -7.12
N ASP A 121 -11.65 12.87 -6.04
CA ASP A 121 -11.31 12.50 -4.65
C ASP A 121 -12.10 11.28 -4.15
N ILE A 122 -13.15 10.86 -4.86
CA ILE A 122 -14.03 9.75 -4.47
C ILE A 122 -13.27 8.42 -4.41
N ALA A 123 -12.39 8.15 -5.39
CA ALA A 123 -11.58 6.93 -5.40
C ALA A 123 -10.62 6.86 -4.19
N ASN A 124 -9.91 7.96 -3.91
CA ASN A 124 -9.04 8.07 -2.74
C ASN A 124 -9.82 7.98 -1.42
N PHE A 125 -11.03 8.54 -1.39
CA PHE A 125 -11.92 8.42 -0.24
C PHE A 125 -12.31 6.96 0.01
N TRP A 126 -12.78 6.23 -1.01
CA TRP A 126 -13.16 4.83 -0.89
C TRP A 126 -11.98 3.95 -0.52
N LEU A 127 -10.81 4.18 -1.11
CA LEU A 127 -9.60 3.45 -0.75
C LEU A 127 -9.23 3.67 0.73
N LEU A 128 -9.22 4.91 1.18
CA LEU A 128 -8.94 5.23 2.58
C LEU A 128 -10.01 4.67 3.52
N TYR A 129 -11.28 4.69 3.11
CA TYR A 129 -12.37 4.05 3.85
C TYR A 129 -12.11 2.54 4.00
N THR A 130 -11.83 1.83 2.91
CA THR A 130 -11.52 0.40 2.92
C THR A 130 -10.33 0.07 3.82
N ILE A 131 -9.23 0.84 3.73
CA ILE A 131 -8.05 0.66 4.56
C ILE A 131 -8.36 0.90 6.04
N ASN A 132 -9.06 2.00 6.36
CA ASN A 132 -9.37 2.35 7.75
C ASN A 132 -10.39 1.41 8.39
N THR A 133 -11.24 0.75 7.60
CA THR A 133 -12.15 -0.29 8.08
C THR A 133 -11.40 -1.58 8.40
N ALA A 134 -10.50 -2.02 7.53
CA ALA A 134 -9.77 -3.29 7.71
C ALA A 134 -8.61 -3.20 8.72
N PHE A 135 -7.94 -2.05 8.80
CA PHE A 135 -6.73 -1.88 9.60
C PHE A 135 -6.90 -2.22 11.09
N PRO A 136 -7.93 -1.70 11.81
CA PRO A 136 -8.10 -2.01 13.23
C PRO A 136 -8.36 -3.50 13.50
N ALA A 137 -9.12 -4.18 12.65
CA ALA A 137 -9.42 -5.60 12.78
C ALA A 137 -8.16 -6.46 12.61
N LEU A 138 -7.40 -6.22 11.54
CA LEU A 138 -6.14 -6.91 11.28
C LEU A 138 -5.08 -6.62 12.36
N ARG A 139 -5.03 -5.38 12.85
CA ARG A 139 -4.15 -5.00 13.96
C ARG A 139 -4.53 -5.74 15.25
N HIS A 140 -5.82 -5.85 15.56
CA HIS A 140 -6.29 -6.56 16.74
C HIS A 140 -5.89 -8.04 16.70
N ILE A 141 -6.08 -8.72 15.56
CA ILE A 141 -5.68 -10.12 15.38
C ILE A 141 -4.16 -10.29 15.56
N PHE A 142 -3.37 -9.38 15.00
CA PHE A 142 -1.92 -9.41 15.15
C PHE A 142 -1.46 -9.17 16.61
N GLU A 143 -2.11 -8.25 17.33
CA GLU A 143 -1.77 -7.92 18.73
C GLU A 143 -2.28 -8.96 19.73
N SER A 144 -3.43 -9.58 19.47
CA SER A 144 -4.00 -10.61 20.36
C SER A 144 -3.17 -11.89 20.36
N ARG A 145 -2.49 -12.18 19.24
CA ARG A 145 -1.63 -13.36 19.03
C ARG A 145 -2.31 -14.66 19.45
N ARG A 146 -3.60 -14.77 19.17
CA ARG A 146 -4.41 -15.94 19.51
C ARG A 146 -5.54 -16.12 18.51
N GLY A 147 -5.98 -17.36 18.38
CA GLY A 147 -7.19 -17.72 17.65
C GLY A 147 -6.91 -18.46 16.34
N HIS A 148 -7.99 -18.95 15.74
CA HIS A 148 -7.91 -19.81 14.57
C HIS A 148 -7.45 -19.02 13.32
N PRO A 149 -6.56 -19.58 12.47
CA PRO A 149 -6.06 -18.90 11.26
C PRO A 149 -7.13 -18.47 10.27
N GLU A 150 -8.27 -19.15 10.24
CA GLU A 150 -9.40 -18.76 9.39
C GLU A 150 -9.90 -17.32 9.67
N VAL A 151 -9.78 -16.83 10.91
CA VAL A 151 -10.19 -15.46 11.24
C VAL A 151 -9.31 -14.43 10.53
N LEU A 152 -7.98 -14.62 10.57
CA LEU A 152 -7.03 -13.78 9.83
C LEU A 152 -7.27 -13.88 8.32
N TRP A 153 -7.49 -15.10 7.83
CA TRP A 153 -7.78 -15.35 6.42
C TRP A 153 -9.00 -14.56 5.94
N SER A 154 -10.10 -14.62 6.69
CA SER A 154 -11.37 -13.98 6.33
C SER A 154 -11.24 -12.46 6.27
N GLU A 155 -10.51 -11.84 7.21
CA GLU A 155 -10.20 -10.40 7.16
C GLU A 155 -9.28 -10.02 6.00
N MET A 156 -8.25 -10.82 5.73
CA MET A 156 -7.37 -10.63 4.56
C MET A 156 -8.15 -10.74 3.25
N LEU A 157 -9.05 -11.72 3.13
CA LEU A 157 -9.85 -11.95 1.93
C LEU A 157 -10.87 -10.84 1.71
N ALA A 158 -11.53 -10.36 2.78
CA ALA A 158 -12.46 -9.23 2.71
C ALA A 158 -11.78 -7.94 2.24
N LEU A 159 -10.58 -7.66 2.77
CA LEU A 159 -9.75 -6.55 2.29
C LEU A 159 -9.36 -6.73 0.83
N ALA A 160 -8.86 -7.92 0.44
CA ALA A 160 -8.44 -8.20 -0.93
C ALA A 160 -9.60 -8.01 -1.92
N GLY A 161 -10.76 -8.58 -1.61
CA GLY A 161 -11.98 -8.45 -2.40
C GLY A 161 -12.38 -6.98 -2.59
N SER A 162 -12.34 -6.19 -1.51
CA SER A 162 -12.62 -4.75 -1.59
C SER A 162 -11.62 -4.02 -2.48
N LEU A 163 -10.32 -4.35 -2.40
CA LEU A 163 -9.27 -3.71 -3.19
C LEU A 163 -9.31 -4.10 -4.67
N THR A 164 -9.88 -5.25 -5.04
CA THR A 164 -10.05 -5.61 -6.46
C THR A 164 -10.92 -4.61 -7.22
N THR A 165 -11.79 -3.85 -6.53
CA THR A 165 -12.60 -2.78 -7.16
C THR A 165 -11.75 -1.68 -7.80
N PHE A 166 -10.49 -1.53 -7.38
CA PHE A 166 -9.54 -0.56 -7.90
C PHE A 166 -8.52 -1.18 -8.87
N SER A 167 -8.61 -2.48 -9.15
CA SER A 167 -7.67 -3.20 -9.99
C SER A 167 -8.28 -3.56 -11.34
N LEU A 168 -7.51 -3.35 -12.41
CA LEU A 168 -7.84 -3.85 -13.75
C LEU A 168 -7.21 -5.22 -14.04
N LYS A 169 -6.33 -5.70 -13.16
CA LYS A 169 -5.52 -6.91 -13.38
C LYS A 169 -6.00 -8.11 -12.59
N ILE A 170 -6.53 -7.88 -11.38
CA ILE A 170 -6.95 -8.94 -10.45
C ILE A 170 -8.44 -8.82 -10.22
N HIS A 171 -9.17 -9.88 -10.56
CA HIS A 171 -10.60 -10.01 -10.33
C HIS A 171 -10.86 -10.72 -8.99
N PRO A 172 -12.00 -10.48 -8.30
CA PRO A 172 -12.36 -11.22 -7.08
C PRO A 172 -12.28 -12.75 -7.18
N ARG A 173 -12.49 -13.29 -8.39
CA ARG A 173 -12.45 -14.74 -8.66
C ARG A 173 -11.04 -15.32 -8.72
N ASP A 174 -10.03 -14.45 -8.81
CA ASP A 174 -8.63 -14.84 -8.84
C ASP A 174 -8.05 -14.98 -7.42
N LEU A 175 -8.82 -14.64 -6.38
CA LEU A 175 -8.40 -14.79 -4.99
C LEU A 175 -8.37 -16.28 -4.59
N PRO A 176 -7.34 -16.73 -3.85
CA PRO A 176 -7.19 -18.12 -3.47
C PRO A 176 -8.31 -18.60 -2.53
N SER A 177 -8.51 -19.92 -2.47
CA SER A 177 -9.40 -20.57 -1.50
C SER A 177 -8.63 -20.98 -0.24
N TYR A 178 -9.33 -21.02 0.89
CA TYR A 178 -8.75 -21.48 2.15
C TYR A 178 -8.47 -22.99 2.09
N ASP A 179 -7.24 -23.37 2.43
CA ASP A 179 -6.79 -24.74 2.51
C ASP A 179 -6.08 -24.93 3.85
N HIS A 180 -6.77 -25.54 4.81
CA HIS A 180 -6.26 -25.72 6.18
C HIS A 180 -5.10 -26.72 6.25
N ASP A 181 -5.00 -27.62 5.27
CA ASP A 181 -3.93 -28.61 5.19
C ASP A 181 -2.65 -28.06 4.51
N ASP A 182 -2.74 -26.87 3.92
CA ASP A 182 -1.65 -26.15 3.26
C ASP A 182 -1.72 -24.63 3.48
N LEU A 183 -1.76 -24.23 4.76
CA LEU A 183 -1.84 -22.83 5.18
C LEU A 183 -0.68 -21.99 4.61
N GLY A 184 0.51 -22.56 4.52
CA GLY A 184 1.69 -21.85 4.01
C GLY A 184 1.46 -21.36 2.58
N ARG A 185 0.99 -22.23 1.69
CA ARG A 185 0.74 -21.89 0.28
C ARG A 185 -0.39 -20.88 0.13
N CYS A 186 -1.56 -21.15 0.73
CA CYS A 186 -2.75 -20.31 0.50
C CYS A 186 -2.56 -18.89 1.06
N PHE A 187 -1.98 -18.73 2.25
CA PHE A 187 -1.70 -17.41 2.83
C PHE A 187 -0.64 -16.64 2.04
N THR A 188 0.38 -17.32 1.53
CA THR A 188 1.42 -16.67 0.71
C THR A 188 0.82 -16.08 -0.56
N ASP A 189 -0.01 -16.85 -1.29
CA ASP A 189 -0.65 -16.36 -2.52
C ASP A 189 -1.59 -15.18 -2.23
N LEU A 190 -2.38 -15.24 -1.16
CA LEU A 190 -3.27 -14.14 -0.77
C LEU A 190 -2.49 -12.88 -0.40
N ASP A 191 -1.41 -13.01 0.38
CA ASP A 191 -0.54 -11.91 0.78
C ASP A 191 0.20 -11.28 -0.42
N GLU A 192 0.66 -12.06 -1.39
CA GLU A 192 1.25 -11.54 -2.63
C GLU A 192 0.23 -10.72 -3.43
N LYS A 193 -0.99 -11.24 -3.62
CA LYS A 193 -2.06 -10.49 -4.30
C LYS A 193 -2.46 -9.22 -3.55
N LEU A 194 -2.60 -9.29 -2.23
CA LEU A 194 -2.90 -8.12 -1.39
C LEU A 194 -1.85 -7.03 -1.53
N ARG A 195 -0.57 -7.38 -1.49
CA ARG A 195 0.52 -6.41 -1.66
C ARG A 195 0.48 -5.75 -3.03
N LEU A 196 0.28 -6.55 -4.09
CA LEU A 196 0.12 -6.01 -5.44
C LEU A 196 -1.08 -5.07 -5.57
N LEU A 197 -2.21 -5.40 -4.95
CA LEU A 197 -3.38 -4.54 -4.88
C LEU A 197 -3.08 -3.25 -4.08
N LEU A 198 -2.44 -3.34 -2.92
CA LEU A 198 -2.09 -2.17 -2.11
C LEU A 198 -1.08 -1.23 -2.80
N ASP A 199 -0.24 -1.75 -3.68
CA ASP A 199 0.73 -0.97 -4.45
C ASP A 199 0.14 -0.34 -5.71
N THR A 200 -0.72 -1.07 -6.43
CA THR A 200 -1.31 -0.58 -7.70
C THR A 200 -2.39 0.48 -7.51
N VAL A 201 -2.97 0.59 -6.31
CA VAL A 201 -4.18 1.38 -6.07
C VAL A 201 -3.91 2.85 -5.70
N VAL A 202 -2.64 3.28 -5.69
CA VAL A 202 -2.30 4.72 -5.60
C VAL A 202 -1.26 5.15 -6.66
N PRO A 203 -1.65 5.30 -7.94
CA PRO A 203 -0.88 6.14 -8.84
C PRO A 203 -1.28 7.60 -8.58
N SER A 204 -0.60 8.28 -7.64
CA SER A 204 -0.52 9.73 -7.72
C SER A 204 0.54 10.07 -8.78
N ASN A 205 0.20 9.83 -10.06
CA ASN A 205 1.00 10.31 -11.19
C ASN A 205 0.88 11.83 -11.35
N VAL A 206 0.42 12.54 -10.32
CA VAL A 206 0.25 13.98 -10.27
C VAL A 206 0.96 14.50 -9.03
N VAL A 207 1.86 15.45 -9.24
CA VAL A 207 2.54 16.21 -8.18
C VAL A 207 2.02 17.63 -8.22
N SER A 208 1.59 18.16 -7.07
CA SER A 208 1.08 19.53 -6.95
C SER A 208 2.03 20.37 -6.11
N LEU A 209 2.54 21.46 -6.67
CA LEU A 209 3.51 22.35 -6.05
C LEU A 209 2.92 23.77 -5.97
N PRO A 210 2.53 24.26 -4.79
CA PRO A 210 2.08 25.64 -4.65
C PRO A 210 3.24 26.61 -4.92
N LEU A 211 3.02 27.61 -5.77
CA LEU A 211 4.01 28.64 -6.04
C LEU A 211 3.96 29.68 -4.92
N LYS A 212 5.09 29.93 -4.27
CA LYS A 212 5.20 30.91 -3.17
C LYS A 212 5.65 32.25 -3.70
N LEU A 213 5.08 33.33 -3.19
CA LEU A 213 5.55 34.69 -3.49
C LEU A 213 7.01 34.84 -3.00
N VAL A 214 7.93 35.06 -3.94
CA VAL A 214 9.37 35.23 -3.64
C VAL A 214 9.82 36.68 -3.81
N GLN A 215 9.19 37.42 -4.70
CA GLN A 215 9.41 38.84 -4.97
C GLN A 215 8.06 39.47 -5.39
N PRO A 216 7.93 40.81 -5.41
CA PRO A 216 6.71 41.47 -5.88
C PRO A 216 6.28 40.93 -7.26
N SER A 217 5.04 40.45 -7.35
CA SER A 217 4.48 39.83 -8.56
C SER A 217 5.17 38.57 -9.07
N ILE A 218 6.10 37.95 -8.34
CA ILE A 218 6.80 36.72 -8.78
C ILE A 218 6.57 35.60 -7.77
N TYR A 219 6.00 34.50 -8.26
CA TYR A 219 5.69 33.30 -7.50
C TYR A 219 6.52 32.13 -8.02
N ALA A 220 7.17 31.36 -7.15
CA ALA A 220 8.08 30.30 -7.57
C ALA A 220 7.95 29.01 -6.74
N ALA A 221 8.36 27.90 -7.35
CA ALA A 221 8.55 26.61 -6.70
C ALA A 221 9.85 25.95 -7.18
N SER A 222 10.47 25.20 -6.26
CA SER A 222 11.63 24.37 -6.56
C SER A 222 11.22 23.06 -7.24
N LEU A 223 12.01 22.61 -8.20
CA LEU A 223 11.89 21.31 -8.85
C LEU A 223 13.06 20.43 -8.39
N ASP A 224 12.95 19.97 -7.14
CA ASP A 224 14.01 19.26 -6.42
C ASP A 224 14.29 17.85 -6.96
N GLN A 225 13.33 17.22 -7.65
CA GLN A 225 13.46 15.83 -8.13
C GLN A 225 13.57 15.75 -9.65
N ASP A 226 14.51 14.93 -10.14
CA ASP A 226 14.75 14.73 -11.59
C ASP A 226 13.49 14.23 -12.32
N LYS A 227 12.71 13.38 -11.63
CA LYS A 227 11.47 12.79 -12.17
C LYS A 227 10.42 13.82 -12.56
N TYR A 228 10.50 15.06 -12.06
CA TYR A 228 9.57 16.14 -12.41
C TYR A 228 9.81 16.70 -13.82
N LEU A 229 11.02 16.53 -14.36
CA LEU A 229 11.45 17.13 -15.61
C LEU A 229 11.49 16.12 -16.77
N VAL A 230 11.48 14.81 -16.47
CA VAL A 230 11.63 13.74 -17.46
C VAL A 230 10.27 13.26 -17.96
N ASN A 231 9.97 13.53 -19.23
CA ASN A 231 8.76 13.08 -19.94
C ASN A 231 7.44 13.38 -19.19
N THR A 232 7.39 14.53 -18.51
CA THR A 232 6.21 14.99 -17.77
C THR A 232 5.36 15.92 -18.62
N ARG A 233 4.09 16.09 -18.22
CA ARG A 233 3.24 17.17 -18.72
C ARG A 233 2.94 18.13 -17.58
N MET A 234 3.16 19.43 -17.78
CA MET A 234 2.94 20.43 -16.74
C MET A 234 1.72 21.30 -17.01
N TYR A 235 1.00 21.62 -15.95
CA TYR A 235 -0.16 22.51 -15.96
C TYR A 235 0.00 23.56 -14.86
N LEU A 236 -0.48 24.76 -15.12
CA LEU A 236 -0.59 25.82 -14.13
C LEU A 236 -2.07 25.98 -13.78
N ALA A 237 -2.40 25.74 -12.52
CA ALA A 237 -3.70 26.09 -11.96
C ALA A 237 -3.63 27.52 -11.43
N VAL A 238 -4.56 28.36 -11.89
CA VAL A 238 -4.59 29.79 -11.60
C VAL A 238 -5.95 30.14 -11.03
N HIS A 239 -5.94 30.82 -9.89
CA HIS A 239 -7.10 31.52 -9.34
C HIS A 239 -6.71 32.96 -8.99
N ALA A 240 -7.61 33.90 -9.24
CA ALA A 240 -7.46 35.32 -8.89
C ALA A 240 -8.86 35.93 -8.74
N GLU A 241 -8.95 37.09 -8.08
CA GLU A 241 -10.22 37.79 -7.85
C GLU A 241 -10.70 38.56 -9.09
N VAL A 242 -10.86 37.85 -10.22
CA VAL A 242 -11.37 38.37 -11.49
C VAL A 242 -12.39 37.38 -12.10
N PRO A 243 -13.29 37.85 -12.98
CA PRO A 243 -14.20 36.96 -13.71
C PRO A 243 -13.45 35.86 -14.48
N GLN A 244 -13.96 34.63 -14.47
CA GLN A 244 -13.28 33.49 -15.10
C GLN A 244 -13.01 33.70 -16.59
N ALA A 245 -13.94 34.31 -17.33
CA ALA A 245 -13.76 34.64 -18.75
C ALA A 245 -12.60 35.61 -18.98
N GLU A 246 -12.41 36.57 -18.07
CA GLU A 246 -11.29 37.50 -18.11
C GLU A 246 -9.97 36.81 -17.78
N LEU A 247 -9.97 35.93 -16.78
CA LEU A 247 -8.80 35.11 -16.43
C LEU A 247 -8.33 34.25 -17.62
N ILE A 248 -9.26 33.58 -18.29
CA ILE A 248 -8.97 32.71 -19.45
C ILE A 248 -8.32 33.50 -20.58
N ASN A 249 -8.83 34.71 -20.86
CA ASN A 249 -8.34 35.53 -21.96
C ASN A 249 -7.04 36.26 -21.63
N LYS A 250 -6.90 36.79 -20.41
CA LYS A 250 -5.74 37.60 -20.00
C LYS A 250 -4.55 36.77 -19.56
N ALA A 251 -4.76 35.63 -18.90
CA ALA A 251 -3.65 34.87 -18.30
C ALA A 251 -2.58 34.44 -19.33
N PRO A 252 -2.92 33.90 -20.52
CA PRO A 252 -1.91 33.54 -21.52
C PRO A 252 -1.11 34.74 -22.07
N LEU A 253 -1.67 35.94 -22.01
CA LEU A 253 -1.05 37.16 -22.53
C LEU A 253 -0.14 37.81 -21.47
N LEU A 254 -0.65 37.90 -20.25
CA LEU A 254 -0.07 38.70 -19.17
C LEU A 254 0.84 37.89 -18.24
N LEU A 255 0.51 36.62 -17.95
CA LEU A 255 1.38 35.79 -17.14
C LEU A 255 2.63 35.41 -17.94
N LYS A 256 3.79 35.49 -17.28
CA LYS A 256 5.05 35.01 -17.85
C LYS A 256 5.57 33.87 -16.99
N VAL A 257 5.93 32.76 -17.62
CA VAL A 257 6.45 31.57 -16.93
C VAL A 257 7.87 31.29 -17.41
N CYS A 258 8.82 31.13 -16.48
CA CYS A 258 10.21 30.77 -16.78
C CYS A 258 10.91 30.29 -15.49
N SER A 259 12.25 30.17 -15.50
CA SER A 259 13.03 30.02 -14.27
C SER A 259 13.01 31.32 -13.46
N ALA A 260 13.08 31.19 -12.14
CA ALA A 260 13.21 32.31 -11.20
C ALA A 260 14.42 33.21 -11.52
N ASN A 261 15.49 32.64 -12.08
CA ASN A 261 16.71 33.37 -12.43
C ASN A 261 16.54 34.28 -13.67
N HIS A 262 15.61 33.97 -14.58
CA HIS A 262 15.48 34.67 -15.86
C HIS A 262 14.16 35.44 -16.01
N ILE A 263 13.21 35.25 -15.10
CA ILE A 263 11.86 35.82 -15.23
C ILE A 263 11.85 37.34 -15.19
N GLU A 264 12.69 37.98 -14.36
CA GLU A 264 12.81 39.43 -14.35
C GLU A 264 13.32 39.99 -15.68
N HIS A 265 14.28 39.32 -16.30
CA HIS A 265 14.83 39.73 -17.59
C HIS A 265 13.76 39.63 -18.68
N LEU A 266 12.99 38.55 -18.68
CA LEU A 266 11.84 38.36 -19.58
C LEU A 266 10.83 39.50 -19.46
N VAL A 267 10.47 39.88 -18.22
CA VAL A 267 9.51 40.96 -17.97
C VAL A 267 10.08 42.31 -18.42
N LYS A 268 11.32 42.64 -18.06
CA LYS A 268 11.96 43.92 -18.40
C LYS A 268 12.14 44.12 -19.91
N GLN A 269 12.42 43.04 -20.63
CA GLN A 269 12.66 43.06 -22.09
C GLN A 269 11.41 42.73 -22.91
N ALA A 270 10.25 42.58 -22.27
CA ALA A 270 9.00 42.17 -22.91
C ALA A 270 9.13 40.90 -23.77
N LEU A 271 10.01 39.97 -23.36
CA LEU A 271 10.26 38.72 -24.06
C LEU A 271 9.18 37.67 -23.71
N PRO A 272 8.87 36.73 -24.61
CA PRO A 272 7.90 35.67 -24.36
C PRO A 272 8.45 34.62 -23.38
N GLY A 273 7.64 34.25 -22.39
CA GLY A 273 7.91 33.10 -21.51
C GLY A 273 7.48 31.77 -22.11
N MET A 274 7.39 30.72 -21.29
CA MET A 274 6.77 29.46 -21.70
C MET A 274 5.32 29.69 -22.14
N GLN A 275 4.89 28.99 -23.18
CA GLN A 275 3.55 29.12 -23.72
C GLN A 275 2.51 28.61 -22.71
N LEU A 276 1.45 29.39 -22.52
CA LEU A 276 0.28 29.03 -21.73
C LEU A 276 -0.89 28.77 -22.68
N THR A 277 -1.59 27.66 -22.52
CA THR A 277 -2.80 27.35 -23.30
C THR A 277 -3.90 26.91 -22.37
N HIS A 278 -5.05 27.60 -22.41
CA HIS A 278 -6.19 27.25 -21.55
C HIS A 278 -6.70 25.85 -21.88
N VAL A 279 -7.01 25.10 -20.84
CA VAL A 279 -7.54 23.74 -20.94
C VAL A 279 -8.89 23.71 -20.23
N VAL A 280 -9.95 23.49 -21.00
CA VAL A 280 -11.33 23.45 -20.49
C VAL A 280 -11.53 22.32 -19.48
N SER A 281 -10.92 21.16 -19.75
CA SER A 281 -10.95 20.00 -18.87
C SER A 281 -9.55 19.39 -18.81
N PRO A 282 -8.79 19.55 -17.71
CA PRO A 282 -7.49 18.91 -17.57
C PRO A 282 -7.66 17.37 -17.60
N PRO A 283 -6.59 16.59 -17.87
CA PRO A 283 -6.65 15.14 -17.82
C PRO A 283 -7.29 14.64 -16.53
N SER A 284 -8.06 13.56 -16.60
CA SER A 284 -8.84 13.01 -15.46
C SER A 284 -8.00 12.69 -14.21
N ALA A 285 -6.68 12.53 -14.37
CA ALA A 285 -5.75 12.36 -13.26
C ALA A 285 -5.58 13.64 -12.39
N ILE A 286 -5.81 14.83 -12.96
CA ILE A 286 -5.63 16.12 -12.28
C ILE A 286 -6.92 16.48 -11.53
N PRO A 287 -6.87 16.66 -10.21
CA PRO A 287 -8.05 17.08 -9.45
C PRO A 287 -8.42 18.53 -9.77
N ILE A 288 -9.68 18.75 -10.14
CA ILE A 288 -10.22 20.08 -10.48
C ILE A 288 -10.59 20.81 -9.18
N LYS A 289 -9.95 21.95 -8.92
CA LYS A 289 -10.26 22.85 -7.80
C LYS A 289 -11.36 23.83 -8.24
N MET A 290 -12.31 24.10 -7.36
CA MET A 290 -13.30 25.15 -7.60
C MET A 290 -12.59 26.50 -7.83
N ASN A 291 -13.16 27.29 -8.73
CA ASN A 291 -12.70 28.64 -9.09
C ASN A 291 -11.28 28.73 -9.67
N HIS A 292 -10.63 27.60 -9.96
CA HIS A 292 -9.34 27.58 -10.66
C HIS A 292 -9.53 27.35 -12.16
N GLN A 293 -8.71 28.02 -12.96
CA GLN A 293 -8.57 27.77 -14.39
C GLN A 293 -7.22 27.10 -14.66
N TYR A 294 -7.22 26.16 -15.60
CA TYR A 294 -6.06 25.32 -15.88
C TYR A 294 -5.44 25.72 -17.22
N PHE A 295 -4.12 25.84 -17.23
CA PHE A 295 -3.35 26.16 -18.43
C PHE A 295 -2.25 25.13 -18.63
N SER A 296 -2.18 24.47 -19.78
CA SER A 296 -1.04 23.62 -20.11
C SER A 296 0.19 24.47 -20.38
N LEU A 297 1.34 24.03 -19.86
CA LEU A 297 2.63 24.68 -20.08
C LEU A 297 3.34 24.06 -21.29
N GLY A 298 3.74 24.88 -22.25
CA GLY A 298 4.61 24.46 -23.34
C GLY A 298 6.02 24.16 -22.82
N GLN A 299 6.42 22.89 -22.85
CA GLN A 299 7.74 22.41 -22.39
C GLN A 299 8.75 22.36 -23.54
N SER A 300 8.88 23.46 -24.27
CA SER A 300 9.82 23.62 -25.38
C SER A 300 10.38 25.05 -25.44
N GLY A 301 11.52 25.20 -26.13
CA GLY A 301 12.20 26.49 -26.31
C GLY A 301 13.04 26.95 -25.12
N LEU A 302 13.66 28.13 -25.27
CA LEU A 302 14.68 28.65 -24.35
C LEU A 302 14.18 28.85 -22.92
N ALA A 303 12.92 29.26 -22.73
CA ALA A 303 12.34 29.45 -21.40
C ALA A 303 12.22 28.12 -20.63
N TRP A 304 11.87 27.02 -21.33
CA TRP A 304 11.83 25.69 -20.73
C TRP A 304 13.23 25.15 -20.42
N GLU A 305 14.19 25.36 -21.31
CA GLU A 305 15.60 25.00 -21.08
C GLU A 305 16.18 25.70 -19.85
N ALA A 306 15.80 26.95 -19.62
CA ALA A 306 16.19 27.70 -18.42
C ALA A 306 15.59 27.08 -17.15
N VAL A 307 14.32 26.65 -17.18
CA VAL A 307 13.64 25.95 -16.06
C VAL A 307 14.34 24.63 -15.75
N THR A 308 14.62 23.82 -16.76
CA THR A 308 15.30 22.52 -16.59
C THR A 308 16.70 22.69 -16.01
N ARG A 309 17.46 23.67 -16.50
CA ARG A 309 18.82 23.96 -16.00
C ARG A 309 18.81 24.52 -14.57
N ALA A 310 17.89 25.42 -14.26
CA ALA A 310 17.82 26.09 -12.96
C ALA A 310 17.09 25.25 -11.89
N ARG A 311 16.40 24.17 -12.29
CA ARG A 311 15.60 23.30 -11.42
C ARG A 311 14.56 24.07 -10.58
N ASN A 312 13.97 25.10 -11.16
CA ASN A 312 12.90 25.87 -10.55
C ASN A 312 11.99 26.47 -11.61
N LEU A 313 10.74 26.72 -11.23
CA LEU A 313 9.75 27.38 -12.06
C LEU A 313 9.18 28.59 -11.32
N ALA A 314 9.10 29.71 -12.02
CA ALA A 314 8.54 30.95 -11.55
C ALA A 314 7.47 31.48 -12.52
N VAL A 315 6.49 32.16 -11.97
CA VAL A 315 5.41 32.84 -12.67
C VAL A 315 5.36 34.28 -12.23
N TYR A 316 5.41 35.19 -13.20
CA TYR A 316 5.15 36.59 -13.01
C TYR A 316 3.66 36.84 -13.22
N SER A 317 3.02 37.41 -12.20
CA SER A 317 1.60 37.77 -12.19
C SER A 317 1.45 39.29 -11.98
N PRO A 318 1.06 40.06 -13.01
CA PRO A 318 0.85 41.49 -12.87
C PRO A 318 -0.37 41.82 -12.00
N GLY A 319 -0.51 43.11 -11.64
CA GLY A 319 -1.59 43.60 -10.77
C GLY A 319 -3.01 43.41 -11.32
N ASP A 320 -3.16 43.11 -12.61
CA ASP A 320 -4.42 42.69 -13.24
C ASP A 320 -5.04 41.43 -12.62
N PHE A 321 -4.25 40.64 -11.85
CA PHE A 321 -4.72 39.47 -11.12
C PHE A 321 -4.57 39.71 -9.62
N PRO A 322 -5.57 40.30 -8.93
CA PRO A 322 -5.53 40.50 -7.49
C PRO A 322 -5.56 39.15 -6.75
N ASN A 323 -4.77 39.07 -5.66
CA ASN A 323 -4.64 37.90 -4.79
C ASN A 323 -4.47 36.56 -5.55
N PRO A 324 -3.48 36.44 -6.47
CA PRO A 324 -3.37 35.27 -7.30
C PRO A 324 -2.89 34.07 -6.49
N GLN A 325 -3.61 32.96 -6.61
CA GLN A 325 -3.22 31.64 -6.13
C GLN A 325 -2.75 30.83 -7.33
N LEU A 326 -1.48 30.43 -7.30
CA LEU A 326 -0.82 29.75 -8.40
C LEU A 326 -0.24 28.42 -7.92
N GLU A 327 -0.49 27.37 -8.69
CA GLU A 327 -0.03 26.03 -8.38
C GLU A 327 0.44 25.33 -9.65
N LEU A 328 1.64 24.77 -9.57
CA LEU A 328 2.22 23.95 -10.63
C LEU A 328 1.79 22.50 -10.42
N ILE A 329 1.17 21.92 -11.43
CA ILE A 329 0.74 20.53 -11.44
C ILE A 329 1.57 19.77 -12.47
N ILE A 330 2.23 18.70 -12.03
CA ILE A 330 3.12 17.89 -12.84
C ILE A 330 2.53 16.49 -12.98
N LEU A 331 2.12 16.16 -14.21
CA LEU A 331 1.70 14.82 -14.57
C LEU A 331 2.95 13.99 -14.93
N LEU A 332 3.28 13.03 -14.07
CA LEU A 332 4.36 12.07 -14.27
C LEU A 332 3.98 11.07 -15.38
N PRO A 333 4.96 10.58 -16.16
CA PRO A 333 4.70 9.54 -17.15
C PRO A 333 4.09 8.31 -16.48
N GLN A 334 3.07 7.72 -17.13
CA GLN A 334 2.56 6.42 -16.69
C GLN A 334 3.66 5.38 -16.89
N ALA A 335 3.95 4.58 -15.86
CA ALA A 335 4.79 3.41 -16.03
C ALA A 335 4.08 2.48 -17.02
N GLY A 336 4.69 2.28 -18.19
CA GLY A 336 4.20 1.38 -19.23
C GLY A 336 4.24 -0.08 -18.80
#